data_AF-A0A0M0ED33-F1
#
_entry.id   AF-A0A0M0ED33-F1
#
_cell.length_a   1.000
_cell.length_b   1.000
_cell.length_c   1.000
_cell.angle_alpha   90.00
_cell.angle_beta   90.00
_cell.angle_gamma   90.00
#
_symmetry.space_group_name_H-M   'P 1'
#
loop_
_entity.id
_entity.type
_entity.pdbx_description
1 polymer ?
#
loop_
_entity_poly.entity_id
_entity_poly.type
_entity_poly.pdbx_seq_one_letter_code
_entity_poly.pdbx_strand_id
1 'polypeptide(L)' 'MSIDKDLLDRLVEGRSPGDLFGKNGILSELTKALAERALNTEMTLHLDEERADGAPDEGNQR' A
#
# COMPACT_ATOMS: atom_id res chain seq x y z
N MET A 1 12.31 10.84 -3.60
CA MET A 1 10.92 10.86 -4.09
C MET A 1 10.36 12.25 -3.89
N SER A 2 9.62 12.78 -4.86
CA SER A 2 8.93 14.06 -4.74
C SER A 2 7.45 13.83 -4.98
N ILE A 3 6.60 14.49 -4.20
CA ILE A 3 5.16 14.41 -4.38
C ILE A 3 4.77 15.32 -5.56
N ASP A 4 3.83 14.85 -6.38
CA ASP A 4 3.28 15.64 -7.47
C ASP A 4 2.56 16.88 -6.90
N LYS A 5 2.88 18.06 -7.45
CA LYS A 5 2.33 19.34 -6.97
C LYS A 5 0.85 19.49 -7.31
N ASP A 6 0.41 19.03 -8.48
CA ASP A 6 -0.99 19.09 -8.88
C ASP A 6 -1.84 18.13 -8.03
N LEU A 7 -1.25 17.02 -7.58
CA LEU A 7 -1.87 16.18 -6.57
C LEU A 7 -1.97 16.89 -5.22
N LEU A 8 -0.89 17.55 -4.78
CA LEU A 8 -0.90 18.29 -3.51
C LEU A 8 -1.94 19.42 -3.51
N ASP A 9 -2.02 20.18 -4.59
CA ASP A 9 -2.99 21.27 -4.73
C ASP A 9 -4.42 20.75 -4.64
N ARG A 10 -4.75 19.64 -5.32
CA ARG A 10 -6.07 18.98 -5.19
C ARG A 10 -6.37 18.46 -3.79
N LEU A 11 -5.34 17.98 -3.07
CA LEU A 11 -5.52 17.52 -1.70
C LEU A 11 -5.81 18.69 -0.74
N VAL A 12 -5.32 19.89 -1.03
CA VAL A 12 -5.51 21.09 -0.19
C VAL A 12 -6.72 21.93 -0.60
N GLU A 13 -7.13 21.87 -1.87
CA GLU A 13 -8.19 22.71 -2.44
C GLU A 13 -9.51 22.61 -1.64
N GLY A 14 -9.99 23.78 -1.20
CA GLY A 14 -11.27 23.92 -0.52
C GLY A 14 -11.35 23.31 0.89
N ARG A 15 -10.23 22.82 1.46
CA ARG A 15 -10.21 22.16 2.77
C ARG A 15 -9.66 23.06 3.87
N SER A 16 -10.27 22.97 5.04
CA SER A 16 -9.78 23.63 6.24
C SER A 16 -8.61 22.86 6.86
N PRO A 17 -7.82 23.47 7.77
CA PRO A 17 -6.80 22.75 8.53
C PRO A 17 -7.36 21.55 9.30
N GLY A 18 -8.62 21.59 9.74
CA GLY A 18 -9.30 20.47 10.40
C GLY A 18 -9.56 19.30 9.45
N ASP A 19 -9.93 19.58 8.20
CA ASP A 19 -10.15 18.55 7.17
C ASP A 19 -8.83 17.91 6.70
N LEU A 20 -7.72 18.63 6.84
CA LEU A 20 -6.39 18.16 6.45
C LEU A 20 -5.71 17.36 7.58
N PHE A 21 -5.65 17.96 8.76
CA PHE A 21 -4.82 17.51 9.89
C PHE A 21 -5.63 17.04 11.11
N GLY A 22 -6.96 17.12 11.07
CA GLY A 22 -7.82 16.58 12.11
C GLY A 22 -7.65 15.06 12.26
N LYS A 23 -8.14 14.52 13.37
CA LYS A 23 -8.09 13.08 13.67
C LYS A 23 -8.67 12.21 12.54
N ASN A 24 -9.70 12.74 11.88
CA ASN A 24 -10.38 12.12 10.75
C ASN A 24 -10.12 12.91 9.45
N GLY A 25 -9.03 13.66 9.39
CA GLY A 25 -8.63 14.42 8.21
C GLY A 25 -7.93 13.55 7.18
N ILE A 26 -7.74 14.12 5.99
CA ILE A 26 -7.23 13.40 4.81
C ILE A 26 -5.84 12.79 5.04
N LEU A 27 -4.99 13.41 5.86
CA LEU A 27 -3.66 12.87 6.16
C LEU A 27 -3.73 11.54 6.92
N SER A 28 -4.68 11.43 7.85
CA SER A 28 -4.93 10.20 8.62
C SER A 28 -5.41 9.07 7.69
N GLU A 29 -6.35 9.38 6.79
CA GLU A 29 -6.86 8.44 5.80
C GLU A 29 -5.79 7.99 4.79
N LEU A 30 -4.98 8.93 4.28
CA LEU A 30 -3.88 8.63 3.37
C LEU A 30 -2.83 7.73 4.02
N THR A 31 -2.48 8.01 5.27
CA THR A 31 -1.52 7.18 6.04
C THR A 31 -2.06 5.76 6.21
N LYS A 32 -3.34 5.62 6.55
CA LYS A 32 -4.01 4.33 6.67
C LYS A 32 -4.00 3.56 5.34
N ALA A 33 -4.44 4.20 4.26
CA ALA A 33 -4.51 3.58 2.94
C ALA A 33 -3.11 3.16 2.43
N LEU A 34 -2.08 3.96 2.72
CA LEU A 34 -0.70 3.61 2.37
C LEU A 34 -0.21 2.38 3.15
N ALA A 35 -0.48 2.33 4.46
CA ALA A 35 -0.13 1.18 5.30
C ALA A 35 -0.85 -0.10 4.85
N GLU A 36 -2.15 -0.02 4.56
CA GLU A 36 -2.94 -1.14 4.04
C GLU A 36 -2.40 -1.63 2.70
N ARG A 37 -2.02 -0.71 1.79
CA ARG A 37 -1.45 -1.08 0.50
C ARG A 37 -0.08 -1.72 0.65
N ALA A 38 0.77 -1.21 1.52
CA ALA A 38 2.07 -1.81 1.80
C ALA A 38 1.90 -3.24 2.34
N LEU A 39 1.02 -3.43 3.33
CA LEU A 39 0.75 -4.74 3.93
C LEU A 39 0.12 -5.74 2.93
N ASN A 40 -0.80 -5.28 2.07
CA ASN A 40 -1.38 -6.13 1.03
C ASN A 40 -0.36 -6.48 -0.08
N THR A 41 0.59 -5.58 -0.35
CA THR A 41 1.68 -5.85 -1.29
C THR A 41 2.64 -6.90 -0.74
N GLU A 42 2.93 -6.89 0.56
CA GLU A 42 3.70 -7.96 1.22
C GLU A 42 2.99 -9.32 1.14
N MET A 43 1.67 -9.37 1.33
CA MET A 43 0.89 -10.62 1.13
C MET A 43 0.92 -11.12 -0.32
N THR A 44 0.89 -10.22 -1.31
CA THR A 44 0.92 -10.61 -2.72
C THR A 44 2.30 -11.10 -3.15
N LEU A 45 3.37 -10.44 -2.68
CA LEU A 45 4.76 -10.84 -2.97
C LEU A 45 5.13 -12.16 -2.28
N HIS A 46 4.66 -12.40 -1.06
CA HIS A 46 4.94 -13.66 -0.36
C HIS A 46 4.19 -14.87 -0.94
N LEU A 47 3.00 -14.70 -1.53
CA LEU A 47 2.30 -15.79 -2.21
C LEU A 47 2.98 -16.21 -3.52
N ASP A 48 3.69 -15.30 -4.19
CA ASP A 48 4.48 -15.61 -5.38
C ASP A 48 5.84 -16.24 -5.02
N GLU A 49 6.44 -15.86 -3.88
CA GLU A 49 7.65 -16.50 -3.34
C GLU A 49 7.37 -17.93 -2.83
N GLU A 50 6.28 -18.17 -2.08
CA GLU A 50 5.90 -19.54 -1.65
C GLU A 50 5.56 -20.45 -2.85
N ARG A 51 5.02 -19.89 -3.93
CA ARG A 51 4.76 -20.65 -5.17
C ARG A 51 6.03 -20.98 -5.95
N ALA A 52 7.08 -20.16 -5.82
CA ALA A 52 8.39 -20.41 -6.42
C ALA A 52 9.24 -21.42 -5.61
N ASP A 53 9.05 -21.49 -4.29
CA ASP A 53 9.70 -22.48 -3.41
C ASP A 53 8.98 -23.85 -3.34
N GLY A 54 7.80 -23.96 -3.98
CA GLY A 54 7.15 -25.23 -4.28
C GLY A 54 7.86 -25.98 -5.40
N ALA A 55 9.07 -26.48 -5.14
CA ALA A 55 9.76 -27.45 -5.99
C ALA A 55 8.81 -28.62 -6.31
N PRO A 56 8.74 -29.09 -7.57
CA PRO A 56 8.01 -30.31 -7.87
C PRO A 56 8.74 -31.47 -7.19
N ASP A 57 7.97 -32.23 -6.41
CA ASP A 57 8.31 -33.53 -5.83
C ASP A 57 9.02 -34.44 -6.86
N GLU A 58 10.36 -34.41 -6.88
CA GLU A 58 11.20 -35.41 -7.53
C GLU A 58 11.17 -36.69 -6.70
N GLY A 59 10.04 -37.40 -6.74
CA GLY A 59 9.75 -38.50 -5.83
C GLY A 59 8.96 -39.66 -6.42
N ASN A 60 8.94 -39.85 -7.75
CA ASN A 60 8.39 -41.10 -8.33
C ASN A 60 9.08 -41.50 -9.64
N GLN A 61 10.35 -41.90 -9.55
CA GLN A 61 10.92 -42.84 -10.51
C GLN A 61 11.79 -43.88 -9.78
N ARG A 62 11.22 -45.09 -9.70
CA ARG A 62 11.82 -46.42 -9.42
C ARG A 62 11.77 -46.94 -7.99
#